data_AF-A0A953NGG4-F1
#
_entry.id   AF-A0A953NGG4-F1
#
_cell.length_a   1.000
_cell.length_b   1.000
_cell.length_c   1.000
_cell.angle_alpha   90.00
_cell.angle_beta   90.00
_cell.angle_gamma   90.00
#
_symmetry.space_group_name_H-M   'P 1'
#
loop_
_entity.id
_entity.type
_entity.pdbx_description
1 polymer ?
#
loop_
_entity_poly.entity_id
_entity_poly.type
_entity_poly.pdbx_seq_one_letter_code
_entity_poly.pdbx_strand_id
1 'polypeptide(L)'
;MDRLIRERFELGESLKNKSYNLNTVLTAQEDLIAHLFAGYFNKNFDAYDRAIDSVYNLTRVGGSSLHHLVDGQHTIFGALRAVKDVSENDSFFKELSEATEHLFRDAMSVSGINPFISFTPDEFNKLAEIAKKFGFSKTMLKDTLTFNGPELVGGLLGISSLMFFSKTKDEERLSELSAAYLISSISALNPILFPFAAYKLINVVKDSDQKIQTLKSAGKGAIISGTSIAISSLIGGPLWISCIASIGATIAVRYAIEKPDKAYEKIKTSGDLLKKYILKAKDINLEGDLKYEY
;
A
#
# COMPACT_ATOMS: atom_id res chain seq x y z
N MET A 1 -2.44 28.29 -27.03
CA MET A 1 -1.41 27.74 -26.12
C MET A 1 -1.96 27.46 -24.72
N ASP A 2 -2.90 28.27 -24.21
CA ASP A 2 -3.49 28.11 -22.85
C ASP A 2 -4.39 26.89 -22.63
N ARG A 3 -5.07 26.39 -23.67
CA ARG A 3 -5.98 25.23 -23.53
C ARG A 3 -5.23 23.94 -23.19
N LEU A 4 -4.11 23.68 -23.86
CA LEU A 4 -3.28 22.50 -23.62
C LEU A 4 -2.60 22.54 -22.25
N ILE A 5 -2.29 23.72 -21.73
CA ILE A 5 -1.70 23.88 -20.39
C ILE A 5 -2.78 23.62 -19.33
N ARG A 6 -4.00 24.15 -19.50
CA ARG A 6 -5.14 23.85 -18.61
C ARG A 6 -5.52 22.37 -18.63
N GLU A 7 -5.64 21.77 -19.81
CA GLU A 7 -5.98 20.33 -19.93
C GLU A 7 -4.91 19.45 -19.26
N ARG A 8 -3.61 19.79 -19.39
CA ARG A 8 -2.53 19.09 -18.69
C ARG A 8 -2.57 19.29 -17.17
N PHE A 9 -2.95 20.48 -16.71
CA PHE A 9 -3.08 20.80 -15.29
C PHE A 9 -4.27 20.06 -14.65
N GLU A 10 -5.44 20.09 -15.29
CA GLU A 10 -6.66 19.39 -14.85
C GLU A 10 -6.49 17.87 -14.87
N LEU A 11 -5.89 17.33 -15.93
CA LEU A 11 -5.53 15.92 -16.01
C LEU A 11 -4.54 15.56 -14.89
N GLY A 12 -3.55 16.41 -14.65
CA GLY A 12 -2.61 16.26 -13.55
C GLY A 12 -3.33 16.16 -12.20
N GLU A 13 -4.18 17.13 -11.85
CA GLU A 13 -4.98 17.13 -10.62
C GLU A 13 -5.86 15.89 -10.47
N SER A 14 -6.57 15.50 -11.54
CA SER A 14 -7.39 14.29 -11.54
C SER A 14 -6.55 13.04 -11.28
N LEU A 15 -5.38 12.92 -11.92
CA LEU A 15 -4.46 11.81 -11.74
C LEU A 15 -3.83 11.79 -10.34
N LYS A 16 -3.51 12.96 -9.78
CA LYS A 16 -3.02 13.08 -8.39
C LYS A 16 -4.05 12.53 -7.41
N ASN A 17 -5.29 13.01 -7.48
CA ASN A 17 -6.33 12.61 -6.55
C ASN A 17 -6.68 11.13 -6.70
N LYS A 18 -6.73 10.61 -7.94
CA LYS A 18 -6.96 9.18 -8.20
C LYS A 18 -5.81 8.31 -7.70
N SER A 19 -4.57 8.65 -8.02
CA SER A 19 -3.38 7.89 -7.60
C SER A 19 -3.22 7.89 -6.09
N TYR A 20 -3.46 9.04 -5.46
CA TYR A 20 -3.43 9.18 -4.02
C TYR A 20 -4.50 8.30 -3.35
N ASN A 21 -5.77 8.44 -3.76
CA ASN A 21 -6.88 7.68 -3.17
C ASN A 21 -6.69 6.17 -3.38
N LEU A 22 -6.19 5.76 -4.55
CA LEU A 22 -5.97 4.35 -4.87
C LEU A 22 -4.82 3.75 -4.04
N ASN A 23 -3.67 4.43 -3.95
CA ASN A 23 -2.54 3.95 -3.13
C ASN A 23 -2.93 3.87 -1.65
N THR A 24 -3.65 4.89 -1.18
CA THR A 24 -4.24 4.93 0.16
C THR A 24 -5.15 3.74 0.44
N VAL A 25 -6.06 3.39 -0.48
CA VAL A 25 -6.95 2.22 -0.32
C VAL A 25 -6.16 0.92 -0.34
N LEU A 26 -5.16 0.79 -1.22
CA LEU A 26 -4.32 -0.40 -1.31
C LEU A 26 -3.53 -0.64 -0.01
N THR A 27 -2.92 0.40 0.56
CA THR A 27 -2.20 0.31 1.83
C THR A 27 -3.12 0.05 3.02
N ALA A 28 -4.27 0.73 3.05
CA ALA A 28 -5.25 0.61 4.12
C ALA A 28 -5.85 -0.80 4.27
N GLN A 29 -5.91 -1.53 3.17
CA GLN A 29 -6.69 -2.76 3.02
C GLN A 29 -5.86 -3.89 2.42
N GLU A 30 -4.54 -3.80 2.61
CA GLU A 30 -3.55 -4.65 1.98
C GLU A 30 -3.86 -6.13 2.19
N ASP A 31 -4.07 -6.55 3.44
CA ASP A 31 -4.38 -7.93 3.79
C ASP A 31 -5.61 -8.45 3.03
N LEU A 32 -6.70 -7.70 3.02
CA LEU A 32 -7.93 -8.13 2.37
C LEU A 32 -7.74 -8.26 0.85
N ILE A 33 -7.03 -7.31 0.23
CA ILE A 33 -6.77 -7.32 -1.20
C ILE A 33 -5.76 -8.43 -1.56
N ALA A 34 -4.76 -8.69 -0.71
CA ALA A 34 -3.81 -9.78 -0.88
C ALA A 34 -4.52 -11.14 -0.86
N HIS A 35 -5.47 -11.35 0.06
CA HIS A 35 -6.28 -12.57 0.10
C HIS A 35 -7.17 -12.72 -1.15
N LEU A 36 -7.75 -11.62 -1.63
CA LEU A 36 -8.50 -11.62 -2.89
C LEU A 36 -7.59 -12.02 -4.06
N PHE A 37 -6.42 -11.40 -4.19
CA PHE A 37 -5.47 -11.69 -5.26
C PHE A 37 -5.00 -13.15 -5.21
N ALA A 38 -4.65 -13.63 -4.03
CA ALA A 38 -4.27 -15.02 -3.83
C ALA A 38 -5.37 -15.99 -4.27
N GLY A 39 -6.63 -15.72 -3.93
CA GLY A 39 -7.76 -16.56 -4.34
C GLY A 39 -8.01 -16.64 -5.85
N TYR A 40 -7.67 -15.58 -6.59
CA TYR A 40 -7.83 -15.54 -8.05
C TYR A 40 -6.60 -16.06 -8.80
N PHE A 41 -5.40 -15.69 -8.36
CA PHE A 41 -4.17 -15.83 -9.14
C PHE A 41 -3.17 -16.85 -8.59
N ASN A 42 -3.09 -17.03 -7.27
CA ASN A 42 -2.11 -17.94 -6.66
C ASN A 42 -2.66 -19.38 -6.63
N LYS A 43 -2.41 -20.11 -7.71
CA LYS A 43 -2.84 -21.49 -7.89
C LYS A 43 -1.75 -22.28 -8.62
N ASN A 44 -1.54 -23.52 -8.19
CA ASN A 44 -0.68 -24.47 -8.88
C ASN A 44 -1.51 -25.31 -9.84
N PHE A 45 -1.06 -25.41 -11.08
CA PHE A 45 -1.79 -26.00 -12.19
C PHE A 45 -1.05 -27.17 -12.81
N ASP A 46 0.29 -27.18 -12.82
CA ASP A 46 1.03 -28.10 -13.68
C ASP A 46 2.33 -28.69 -13.09
N ALA A 47 3.13 -29.31 -13.97
CA ALA A 47 4.38 -29.95 -13.61
C ALA A 47 5.51 -28.95 -13.29
N TYR A 48 5.48 -27.76 -13.88
CA TYR A 48 6.45 -26.70 -13.61
C TYR A 48 6.22 -26.12 -12.22
N ASP A 49 4.96 -25.91 -11.83
CA ASP A 49 4.61 -25.50 -10.47
C ASP A 49 5.14 -26.49 -9.43
N ARG A 50 4.93 -27.79 -9.68
CA ARG A 50 5.45 -28.84 -8.78
C ARG A 50 6.96 -28.88 -8.73
N ALA A 51 7.64 -28.51 -9.82
CA ALA A 51 9.10 -28.47 -9.87
C ALA A 51 9.65 -27.29 -9.08
N ILE A 52 9.06 -26.10 -9.25
CA ILE A 52 9.46 -24.90 -8.50
C ILE A 52 9.13 -25.06 -7.01
N ASP A 53 8.00 -25.67 -6.65
CA ASP A 53 7.65 -25.93 -5.24
C ASP A 53 8.28 -27.21 -4.68
N SER A 54 9.15 -27.90 -5.42
CA SER A 54 9.56 -29.28 -5.07
C SER A 54 10.21 -29.35 -3.69
N VAL A 55 11.09 -28.40 -3.34
CA VAL A 55 11.73 -28.34 -2.03
C VAL A 55 10.70 -28.12 -0.92
N TYR A 56 9.77 -27.18 -1.10
CA TYR A 56 8.69 -26.96 -0.13
C TYR A 56 7.78 -28.19 0.01
N ASN A 57 7.39 -28.81 -1.10
CA ASN A 57 6.51 -29.99 -1.11
C ASN A 57 7.12 -31.18 -0.37
N LEU A 58 8.44 -31.40 -0.50
CA LEU A 58 9.15 -32.47 0.18
C LEU A 58 9.42 -32.16 1.66
N THR A 59 9.89 -30.95 1.96
CA THR A 59 10.49 -30.63 3.27
C THR A 59 9.58 -29.81 4.18
N ARG A 60 8.60 -29.11 3.60
CA ARG A 60 7.77 -28.09 4.25
C ARG A 60 8.59 -26.96 4.89
N VAL A 61 9.81 -26.71 4.40
CA VAL A 61 10.70 -25.68 4.92
C VAL A 61 10.03 -24.31 4.93
N GLY A 62 10.16 -23.57 6.04
CA GLY A 62 9.55 -22.25 6.20
C GLY A 62 8.02 -22.22 6.35
N GLY A 63 7.31 -23.32 6.08
CA GLY A 63 5.86 -23.32 6.00
C GLY A 63 5.33 -22.43 4.86
N SER A 64 4.00 -22.35 4.72
CA SER A 64 3.37 -21.57 3.65
C SER A 64 3.75 -20.09 3.68
N SER A 65 4.08 -19.55 4.85
CA SER A 65 4.38 -18.13 5.01
C SER A 65 5.79 -17.71 4.62
N LEU A 66 6.78 -18.62 4.60
CA LEU A 66 8.19 -18.25 4.45
C LEU A 66 8.91 -18.99 3.31
N HIS A 67 8.38 -20.09 2.79
CA HIS A 67 9.09 -20.93 1.81
C HIS A 67 9.61 -20.15 0.59
N HIS A 68 8.85 -19.19 0.06
CA HIS A 68 9.29 -18.28 -1.02
C HIS A 68 10.61 -17.52 -0.74
N LEU A 69 11.04 -17.42 0.52
CA LEU A 69 12.33 -16.82 0.90
C LEU A 69 13.39 -17.84 1.29
N VAL A 70 13.03 -19.09 1.59
CA VAL A 70 13.94 -20.02 2.29
C VAL A 70 14.20 -21.36 1.61
N ASP A 71 13.49 -21.70 0.54
CA ASP A 71 13.70 -22.96 -0.19
C ASP A 71 14.64 -22.85 -1.39
N GLY A 72 15.01 -21.63 -1.80
CA GLY A 72 15.94 -21.36 -2.89
C GLY A 72 15.34 -21.42 -4.30
N GLN A 73 14.08 -21.83 -4.46
CA GLN A 73 13.46 -22.03 -5.78
C GLN A 73 12.63 -20.84 -6.25
N HIS A 74 12.13 -19.99 -5.36
CA HIS A 74 11.32 -18.80 -5.71
C HIS A 74 12.16 -17.54 -6.04
N THR A 75 13.35 -17.73 -6.60
CA THR A 75 14.12 -16.64 -7.23
C THR A 75 14.10 -16.81 -8.74
N ILE A 76 14.38 -15.76 -9.53
CA ILE A 76 14.46 -15.87 -11.00
C ILE A 76 15.38 -17.02 -11.41
N PHE A 77 16.56 -17.10 -10.80
CA PHE A 77 17.52 -18.17 -11.11
C PHE A 77 17.12 -19.52 -10.50
N GLY A 78 16.51 -19.53 -9.32
CA GLY A 78 16.01 -20.74 -8.68
C GLY A 78 14.91 -21.41 -9.52
N ALA A 79 13.93 -20.61 -9.94
CA ALA A 79 12.79 -21.08 -10.72
C ALA A 79 13.23 -21.57 -12.10
N LEU A 80 14.10 -20.80 -12.79
CA LEU A 80 14.68 -21.22 -14.07
C LEU A 80 15.46 -22.54 -13.97
N ARG A 81 16.18 -22.78 -12.86
CA ARG A 81 16.86 -24.06 -12.64
C ARG A 81 15.87 -25.19 -12.37
N ALA A 82 14.80 -24.92 -11.63
CA ALA A 82 13.80 -25.91 -11.27
C ALA A 82 12.99 -26.39 -12.50
N VAL A 83 12.65 -25.49 -13.42
CA VAL A 83 11.84 -25.83 -14.61
C VAL A 83 12.62 -26.52 -15.72
N LYS A 84 13.96 -26.38 -15.73
CA LYS A 84 14.82 -26.80 -16.84
C LYS A 84 14.68 -28.28 -17.21
N ASP A 85 14.52 -29.15 -16.21
CA ASP A 85 14.50 -30.60 -16.41
C ASP A 85 13.07 -31.17 -16.34
N VAL A 86 12.04 -30.33 -16.46
CA VAL A 86 10.63 -30.77 -16.43
C VAL A 86 10.26 -31.53 -17.70
N SER A 87 10.78 -31.12 -18.86
CA SER A 87 10.51 -31.76 -20.15
C SER A 87 11.72 -31.64 -21.08
N GLU A 88 12.16 -32.76 -21.64
CA GLU A 88 13.31 -32.85 -22.55
C GLU A 88 13.10 -32.09 -23.88
N ASN A 89 11.85 -31.75 -24.21
CA ASN A 89 11.48 -31.07 -25.45
C ASN A 89 11.28 -29.56 -25.25
N ASP A 90 11.51 -29.03 -24.06
CA ASP A 90 11.27 -27.63 -23.78
C ASP A 90 12.31 -26.74 -24.45
N SER A 91 11.83 -25.64 -25.00
CA SER A 91 12.70 -24.55 -25.39
C SER A 91 13.00 -23.68 -24.18
N PHE A 92 14.15 -23.01 -24.19
CA PHE A 92 14.49 -22.00 -23.17
C PHE A 92 13.38 -20.94 -22.97
N PHE A 93 12.67 -20.53 -24.04
CA PHE A 93 11.57 -19.57 -23.91
C PHE A 93 10.36 -20.14 -23.16
N LYS A 94 10.11 -21.45 -23.27
CA LYS A 94 9.06 -22.13 -22.50
C LYS A 94 9.43 -22.16 -21.02
N GLU A 95 10.65 -22.59 -20.70
CA GLU A 95 11.19 -22.56 -19.33
C GLU A 95 11.10 -21.16 -18.71
N LEU A 96 11.53 -20.13 -19.44
CA LEU A 96 11.46 -18.74 -18.97
C LEU A 96 10.03 -18.27 -18.75
N SER A 97 9.11 -18.63 -19.64
CA SER A 97 7.69 -18.29 -19.50
C SER A 97 7.09 -18.93 -18.25
N GLU A 98 7.32 -20.23 -18.05
CA GLU A 98 6.79 -20.98 -16.90
C GLU A 98 7.37 -20.47 -15.57
N ALA A 99 8.68 -20.25 -15.51
CA ALA A 99 9.32 -19.68 -14.33
C ALA A 99 8.78 -18.27 -14.02
N THR A 100 8.63 -17.41 -15.04
CA THR A 100 8.12 -16.04 -14.83
C THR A 100 6.66 -16.04 -14.42
N GLU A 101 5.83 -16.89 -15.03
CA GLU A 101 4.42 -17.02 -14.69
C GLU A 101 4.23 -17.49 -13.24
N HIS A 102 5.00 -18.50 -12.82
CA HIS A 102 4.96 -18.98 -11.44
C HIS A 102 5.39 -17.89 -10.45
N LEU A 103 6.52 -17.23 -10.66
CA LEU A 103 6.97 -16.13 -9.80
C LEU A 103 5.96 -14.97 -9.75
N PHE A 104 5.25 -14.72 -10.85
CA PHE A 104 4.16 -13.73 -10.86
C PHE A 104 2.97 -14.18 -10.02
N ARG A 105 2.61 -15.48 -10.02
CA ARG A 105 1.58 -16.03 -9.13
C ARG A 105 2.01 -15.94 -7.66
N ASP A 106 3.27 -16.20 -7.35
CA ASP A 106 3.82 -16.06 -6.00
C ASP A 106 3.78 -14.61 -5.52
N ALA A 107 4.03 -13.65 -6.42
CA ALA A 107 3.82 -12.24 -6.13
C ALA A 107 2.35 -11.93 -5.83
N MET A 108 1.38 -12.70 -6.32
CA MET A 108 -0.03 -12.55 -5.97
C MET A 108 -0.45 -13.32 -4.70
N SER A 109 0.48 -14.04 -4.06
CA SER A 109 0.24 -14.71 -2.78
C SER A 109 0.14 -13.72 -1.62
N VAL A 110 -0.44 -14.15 -0.50
CA VAL A 110 -0.47 -13.35 0.75
C VAL A 110 0.93 -13.21 1.34
N SER A 111 1.79 -14.22 1.23
CA SER A 111 3.16 -14.19 1.74
C SER A 111 4.09 -13.29 0.92
N GLY A 112 3.71 -12.99 -0.33
CA GLY A 112 4.54 -12.31 -1.29
C GLY A 112 5.77 -13.12 -1.68
N ILE A 113 6.64 -12.52 -2.49
CA ILE A 113 7.89 -13.13 -2.97
C ILE A 113 9.05 -12.14 -2.96
N ASN A 114 10.28 -12.66 -2.92
CA ASN A 114 11.45 -11.92 -3.36
C ASN A 114 12.14 -12.68 -4.50
N PRO A 115 11.96 -12.25 -5.76
CA PRO A 115 12.47 -13.00 -6.90
C PRO A 115 13.99 -12.82 -7.08
N PHE A 116 14.67 -12.03 -6.24
CA PHE A 116 16.07 -11.68 -6.40
C PHE A 116 16.98 -12.36 -5.37
N ILE A 117 16.48 -12.63 -4.17
CA ILE A 117 17.27 -13.20 -3.08
C ILE A 117 16.51 -14.32 -2.39
N SER A 118 17.26 -15.32 -1.95
CA SER A 118 16.80 -16.38 -1.06
C SER A 118 17.79 -16.54 0.07
N PHE A 119 17.32 -17.01 1.21
CA PHE A 119 18.11 -17.34 2.39
C PHE A 119 18.02 -18.84 2.65
N THR A 120 18.92 -19.37 3.44
CA THR A 120 18.65 -20.60 4.20
C THR A 120 17.78 -20.27 5.42
N PRO A 121 17.07 -21.24 6.01
CA PRO A 121 16.31 -21.02 7.24
C PRO A 121 17.16 -20.42 8.37
N ASP A 122 18.40 -20.86 8.51
CA ASP A 122 19.32 -20.37 9.54
C ASP A 122 19.79 -18.93 9.29
N GLU A 123 20.07 -18.57 8.04
CA GLU A 123 20.41 -17.19 7.68
C GLU A 123 19.24 -16.25 7.95
N PHE A 124 18.01 -16.63 7.56
CA PHE A 124 16.82 -15.84 7.82
C PHE A 124 16.57 -15.70 9.33
N ASN A 125 16.72 -16.78 10.11
CA ASN A 125 16.57 -16.73 11.55
C ASN A 125 17.60 -15.83 12.22
N LYS A 126 18.87 -15.86 11.79
CA LYS A 126 19.91 -14.95 12.29
C LYS A 126 19.59 -13.50 11.97
N LEU A 127 19.13 -13.22 10.75
CA LEU A 127 18.71 -11.88 10.37
C LEU A 127 17.52 -11.40 11.19
N ALA A 128 16.55 -12.28 11.45
CA ALA A 128 15.40 -11.99 12.31
C ALA A 128 15.81 -11.66 13.75
N GLU A 129 16.77 -12.38 14.33
CA GLU A 129 17.30 -12.08 15.67
C GLU A 129 18.05 -10.73 15.73
N ILE A 130 18.72 -10.33 14.64
CA ILE A 130 19.31 -9.00 14.55
C ILE A 130 18.20 -7.94 14.43
N ALA A 131 17.23 -8.15 13.54
CA ALA A 131 16.12 -7.21 13.29
C ALA A 131 15.28 -6.98 14.55
N LYS A 132 15.08 -8.03 15.36
CA LYS A 132 14.39 -7.97 16.66
C LYS A 132 15.01 -6.97 17.63
N LYS A 133 16.33 -6.77 17.60
CA LYS A 133 17.02 -5.75 18.43
C LYS A 133 16.61 -4.32 18.06
N PHE A 134 16.12 -4.12 16.83
CA PHE A 134 15.62 -2.85 16.33
C PHE A 134 14.08 -2.75 16.36
N GLY A 135 13.41 -3.70 17.01
CA GLY A 135 11.96 -3.72 17.15
C GLY A 135 11.20 -4.35 15.97
N PHE A 136 11.90 -4.94 14.99
CA PHE A 136 11.25 -5.66 13.90
C PHE A 136 10.93 -7.09 14.32
N SER A 137 9.67 -7.49 14.22
CA SER A 137 9.29 -8.89 14.37
C SER A 137 9.81 -9.71 13.18
N LYS A 138 9.87 -11.04 13.34
CA LYS A 138 10.23 -11.95 12.24
C LYS A 138 9.26 -11.83 11.05
N THR A 139 7.98 -11.61 11.33
CA THR A 139 6.95 -11.38 10.29
C THR A 139 7.19 -10.06 9.57
N MET A 140 7.43 -8.97 10.31
CA MET A 140 7.74 -7.67 9.70
C MET A 140 9.00 -7.72 8.84
N LEU A 141 10.05 -8.42 9.31
CA LEU A 141 11.25 -8.61 8.50
C LEU A 141 10.94 -9.34 7.19
N LYS A 142 10.12 -10.40 7.26
CA LYS A 142 9.66 -11.12 6.06
C LYS A 142 8.91 -10.16 5.12
N ASP A 143 7.92 -9.42 5.62
CA ASP A 143 7.15 -8.46 4.81
C ASP A 143 8.03 -7.36 4.20
N THR A 144 9.07 -6.88 4.89
CA THR A 144 10.02 -5.91 4.31
C THR A 144 10.94 -6.51 3.24
N LEU A 145 11.03 -7.84 3.17
CA LEU A 145 11.89 -8.53 2.21
C LEU A 145 11.09 -9.10 1.05
N THR A 146 9.78 -9.32 1.19
CA THR A 146 8.91 -9.80 0.11
C THR A 146 8.00 -8.68 -0.38
N PHE A 147 7.44 -8.84 -1.57
CA PHE A 147 6.30 -8.03 -1.99
C PHE A 147 5.17 -8.96 -2.44
N ASN A 148 3.94 -8.56 -2.13
CA ASN A 148 2.70 -9.17 -2.59
C ASN A 148 2.05 -8.33 -3.71
N GLY A 149 0.86 -8.75 -4.14
CA GLY A 149 0.19 -8.18 -5.29
C GLY A 149 -0.27 -6.73 -5.07
N PRO A 150 -0.97 -6.41 -3.96
CA PRO A 150 -1.24 -5.03 -3.56
C PRO A 150 0.02 -4.15 -3.53
N GLU A 151 1.12 -4.64 -2.96
CA GLU A 151 2.37 -3.88 -2.86
C GLU A 151 3.02 -3.64 -4.22
N LEU A 152 2.99 -4.63 -5.11
CA LEU A 152 3.47 -4.50 -6.49
C LEU A 152 2.64 -3.49 -7.27
N VAL A 153 1.32 -3.63 -7.28
CA VAL A 153 0.41 -2.74 -8.02
C VAL A 153 0.48 -1.31 -7.44
N GLY A 154 0.37 -1.18 -6.13
CA GLY A 154 0.44 0.10 -5.43
C GLY A 154 1.80 0.79 -5.61
N GLY A 155 2.88 0.01 -5.57
CA GLY A 155 4.24 0.48 -5.80
C GLY A 155 4.47 0.96 -7.22
N LEU A 156 4.07 0.20 -8.23
CA LEU A 156 4.20 0.60 -9.63
C LEU A 156 3.38 1.85 -9.96
N LEU A 157 2.16 1.97 -9.41
CA LEU A 157 1.32 3.17 -9.56
C LEU A 157 1.97 4.38 -8.88
N GLY A 158 2.46 4.22 -7.65
CA GLY A 158 3.15 5.26 -6.90
C GLY A 158 4.40 5.76 -7.63
N ILE A 159 5.24 4.83 -8.08
CA ILE A 159 6.46 5.13 -8.86
C ILE A 159 6.11 5.86 -10.16
N SER A 160 5.13 5.35 -10.92
CA SER A 160 4.69 5.98 -12.17
C SER A 160 4.18 7.40 -11.95
N SER A 161 3.41 7.61 -10.88
CA SER A 161 2.95 8.93 -10.44
C SER A 161 4.13 9.86 -10.13
N LEU A 162 5.11 9.41 -9.33
CA LEU A 162 6.29 10.21 -9.00
C LEU A 162 7.12 10.55 -10.25
N MET A 163 7.28 9.61 -11.18
CA MET A 163 7.98 9.84 -12.45
C MET A 163 7.26 10.86 -13.32
N PHE A 164 5.92 10.79 -13.38
CA PHE A 164 5.11 11.75 -14.14
C PHE A 164 5.23 13.16 -13.56
N PHE A 165 5.03 13.32 -12.25
CA PHE A 165 5.08 14.64 -11.62
C PHE A 165 6.48 15.23 -11.53
N SER A 166 7.53 14.39 -11.53
CA SER A 166 8.93 14.87 -11.67
C SER A 166 9.13 15.72 -12.94
N LYS A 167 8.32 15.53 -13.99
CA LYS A 167 8.43 16.29 -15.25
C LYS A 167 7.73 17.65 -15.21
N THR A 168 6.88 17.89 -14.21
CA THR A 168 6.05 19.11 -14.13
C THR A 168 6.77 20.30 -13.49
N LYS A 169 7.93 20.07 -12.83
CA LYS A 169 8.68 21.07 -12.04
C LYS A 169 7.90 21.69 -10.88
N ASP A 170 6.77 21.09 -10.49
CA ASP A 170 6.01 21.49 -9.31
C ASP A 170 6.59 20.80 -8.07
N GLU A 171 7.54 21.47 -7.42
CA GLU A 171 8.29 20.94 -6.27
C GLU A 171 7.39 20.65 -5.06
N GLU A 172 6.44 21.54 -4.78
CA GLU A 172 5.50 21.37 -3.68
C GLU A 172 4.63 20.14 -3.88
N ARG A 173 4.13 19.94 -5.09
CA ARG A 173 3.31 18.77 -5.41
C ARG A 173 4.11 17.48 -5.40
N LEU A 174 5.33 17.51 -5.92
CA LEU A 174 6.21 16.35 -5.92
C LEU A 174 6.61 15.97 -4.49
N SER A 175 6.88 16.95 -3.61
CA SER A 175 7.20 16.71 -2.21
C SER A 175 6.01 16.19 -1.42
N GLU A 176 4.81 16.73 -1.64
CA GLU A 176 3.56 16.24 -1.05
C GLU A 176 3.32 14.77 -1.42
N LEU A 177 3.42 14.42 -2.71
CA LEU A 177 3.23 13.04 -3.18
C LEU A 177 4.32 12.10 -2.67
N SER A 178 5.58 12.53 -2.69
CA SER A 178 6.70 11.70 -2.22
C SER A 178 6.57 11.38 -0.74
N ALA A 179 6.18 12.37 0.08
CA ALA A 179 5.94 12.16 1.50
C ALA A 179 4.71 11.28 1.78
N ALA A 180 3.62 11.46 1.03
CA ALA A 180 2.45 10.60 1.14
C ALA A 180 2.77 9.13 0.83
N TYR A 181 3.48 8.87 -0.28
CA TYR A 181 3.89 7.51 -0.65
C TYR A 181 4.94 6.94 0.29
N LEU A 182 5.81 7.77 0.88
CA LEU A 182 6.74 7.32 1.89
C LEU A 182 5.99 6.80 3.12
N ILE A 183 5.03 7.56 3.65
CA ILE A 183 4.19 7.12 4.78
C ILE A 183 3.40 5.86 4.43
N SER A 184 2.80 5.81 3.24
CA SER A 184 2.06 4.63 2.78
C SER A 184 2.95 3.39 2.68
N SER A 185 4.16 3.54 2.11
CA SER A 185 5.12 2.44 1.97
C SER A 185 5.66 1.93 3.30
N ILE A 186 5.88 2.82 4.28
CA ILE A 186 6.30 2.41 5.64
C ILE A 186 5.17 1.62 6.31
N SER A 187 3.93 2.08 6.17
CA SER A 187 2.78 1.41 6.78
C SER A 187 2.51 0.04 6.19
N ALA A 188 2.68 -0.11 4.88
CA ALA A 188 2.54 -1.38 4.17
C ALA A 188 3.80 -2.27 4.24
N LEU A 189 4.89 -1.78 4.83
CA LEU A 189 6.23 -2.40 4.73
C LEU A 189 6.70 -2.65 3.27
N ASN A 190 6.15 -1.92 2.30
CA ASN A 190 6.31 -2.15 0.87
C ASN A 190 7.76 -1.87 0.40
N PRO A 191 8.53 -2.91 0.03
CA PRO A 191 9.94 -2.75 -0.34
C PRO A 191 10.14 -2.14 -1.73
N ILE A 192 9.12 -2.11 -2.57
CA ILE A 192 9.18 -1.54 -3.92
C ILE A 192 9.03 -0.01 -3.86
N LEU A 193 7.98 0.47 -3.19
CA LEU A 193 7.64 1.90 -3.17
C LEU A 193 8.55 2.71 -2.26
N PHE A 194 8.92 2.14 -1.11
CA PHE A 194 9.71 2.80 -0.07
C PHE A 194 10.99 3.49 -0.60
N PRO A 195 11.93 2.79 -1.25
CA PRO A 195 13.18 3.40 -1.67
C PRO A 195 12.96 4.52 -2.70
N PHE A 196 11.98 4.36 -3.60
CA PHE A 196 11.67 5.37 -4.61
C PHE A 196 11.04 6.62 -4.00
N ALA A 197 10.07 6.47 -3.10
CA ALA A 197 9.42 7.58 -2.41
C ALA A 197 10.42 8.35 -1.53
N ALA A 198 11.27 7.63 -0.78
CA ALA A 198 12.33 8.22 0.04
C ALA A 198 13.33 9.00 -0.82
N TYR A 199 13.87 8.38 -1.88
CA TYR A 199 14.80 9.02 -2.80
C TYR A 199 14.23 10.28 -3.42
N LYS A 200 12.97 10.23 -3.89
CA LYS A 200 12.30 11.38 -4.50
C LYS A 200 12.07 12.51 -3.51
N LEU A 201 11.65 12.20 -2.28
CA LEU A 201 11.48 13.21 -1.23
C LEU A 201 12.80 13.88 -0.88
N ILE A 202 13.88 13.11 -0.70
CA ILE A 202 15.21 13.63 -0.37
C ILE A 202 15.69 14.58 -1.46
N ASN A 203 15.60 14.18 -2.72
CA ASN A 203 16.08 15.00 -3.83
C ASN A 203 15.25 16.26 -4.03
N VAL A 204 13.91 16.18 -3.99
CA VAL A 204 13.09 17.39 -4.17
C VAL A 204 13.32 18.40 -3.05
N VAL A 205 13.52 17.96 -1.80
CA VAL A 205 13.84 18.86 -0.68
C VAL A 205 15.25 19.45 -0.81
N LYS A 206 16.22 18.64 -1.26
CA LYS A 206 17.61 19.07 -1.43
C LYS A 206 17.76 20.13 -2.51
N ASP A 207 17.11 19.90 -3.65
CA ASP A 207 17.27 20.69 -4.87
C ASP A 207 16.32 21.90 -4.92
N SER A 208 15.34 21.98 -4.00
CA SER A 208 14.39 23.09 -3.95
C SER A 208 15.02 24.40 -3.45
N ASP A 209 14.78 25.48 -4.18
CA ASP A 209 15.11 26.85 -3.74
C ASP A 209 14.23 27.29 -2.56
N GLN A 210 13.00 26.75 -2.44
CA GLN A 210 12.02 27.09 -1.41
C GLN A 210 11.85 25.99 -0.36
N LYS A 211 12.96 25.56 0.26
CA LYS A 211 13.02 24.40 1.17
C LYS A 211 11.92 24.35 2.23
N ILE A 212 11.63 25.47 2.89
CA ILE A 212 10.59 25.52 3.94
C ILE A 212 9.20 25.22 3.36
N GLN A 213 8.88 25.77 2.20
CA GLN A 213 7.60 25.54 1.54
C GLN A 213 7.48 24.10 1.06
N THR A 214 8.55 23.57 0.45
CA THR A 214 8.64 22.18 0.02
C THR A 214 8.50 21.19 1.19
N LEU A 215 9.11 21.48 2.34
CA LEU A 215 8.94 20.71 3.58
C LEU A 215 7.52 20.81 4.16
N LYS A 216 6.89 21.99 4.11
CA LYS A 216 5.48 22.14 4.49
C LYS A 216 4.59 21.25 3.62
N SER A 217 4.80 21.26 2.31
CA SER A 217 4.02 20.43 1.38
C SER A 217 4.27 18.93 1.59
N ALA A 218 5.51 18.52 1.89
CA ALA A 218 5.80 17.16 2.35
C ALA A 218 5.03 16.81 3.64
N GLY A 219 5.05 17.70 4.64
CA GLY A 219 4.30 17.54 5.88
C GLY A 219 2.79 17.38 5.66
N LYS A 220 2.21 18.14 4.72
CA LYS A 220 0.81 17.97 4.32
C LYS A 220 0.57 16.57 3.75
N GLY A 221 1.41 16.10 2.82
CA GLY A 221 1.31 14.77 2.24
C GLY A 221 1.35 13.67 3.29
N ALA A 222 2.28 13.79 4.24
CA ALA A 222 2.42 12.86 5.35
C ALA A 222 1.18 12.83 6.26
N ILE A 223 0.64 13.99 6.67
CA ILE A 223 -0.55 14.08 7.53
C ILE A 223 -1.77 13.49 6.84
N ILE A 224 -1.98 13.83 5.57
CA ILE A 224 -3.14 13.36 4.82
C ILE A 224 -3.06 11.83 4.65
N SER A 225 -1.87 11.29 4.34
CA SER A 225 -1.67 9.84 4.19
C SER A 225 -1.83 9.10 5.51
N GLY A 226 -1.20 9.61 6.57
CA GLY A 226 -1.30 9.04 7.91
C GLY A 226 -2.73 9.04 8.44
N THR A 227 -3.49 10.10 8.17
CA THR A 227 -4.93 10.17 8.48
C THR A 227 -5.68 9.02 7.84
N SER A 228 -5.45 8.80 6.54
CA SER A 228 -6.19 7.79 5.83
C SER A 228 -5.88 6.38 6.30
N ILE A 229 -4.60 6.11 6.60
CA ILE A 229 -4.18 4.84 7.20
C ILE A 229 -4.85 4.66 8.56
N ALA A 230 -4.77 5.67 9.44
CA ALA A 230 -5.34 5.60 10.77
C ALA A 230 -6.86 5.35 10.76
N ILE A 231 -7.61 6.05 9.91
CA ILE A 231 -9.06 5.85 9.78
C ILE A 231 -9.39 4.46 9.24
N SER A 232 -8.59 3.97 8.28
CA SER A 232 -8.81 2.63 7.74
C SER A 232 -8.59 1.54 8.77
N SER A 233 -7.58 1.69 9.64
CA SER A 233 -7.30 0.76 10.74
C SER A 233 -8.37 0.78 11.83
N LEU A 234 -9.07 1.91 12.01
CA LEU A 234 -10.13 2.06 13.00
C LEU A 234 -11.48 1.50 12.53
N ILE A 235 -11.73 1.54 11.22
CA ILE A 235 -13.01 1.15 10.64
C ILE A 235 -12.92 -0.28 10.12
N GLY A 236 -13.33 -1.22 10.98
CA GLY A 236 -13.61 -2.58 10.57
C GLY A 236 -14.88 -2.68 9.71
N GLY A 237 -14.99 -3.76 8.93
CA GLY A 237 -16.16 -4.05 8.08
C GLY A 237 -15.80 -4.27 6.61
N PRO A 238 -16.80 -4.27 5.72
CA PRO A 238 -16.58 -4.43 4.28
C PRO A 238 -15.63 -3.36 3.72
N LEU A 239 -14.76 -3.79 2.78
CA LEU A 239 -13.75 -2.97 2.11
C LEU A 239 -14.23 -1.56 1.74
N TRP A 240 -15.42 -1.48 1.14
CA TRP A 240 -15.98 -0.24 0.61
C TRP A 240 -16.34 0.78 1.71
N ILE A 241 -16.73 0.35 2.92
CA ILE A 241 -17.03 1.25 4.03
C ILE A 241 -15.75 1.96 4.49
N SER A 242 -14.70 1.17 4.69
CA SER A 242 -13.39 1.71 5.08
C SER A 242 -12.85 2.66 4.00
N CYS A 243 -12.95 2.30 2.72
CA CYS A 243 -12.55 3.17 1.62
C CYS A 243 -13.29 4.53 1.62
N ILE A 244 -14.62 4.51 1.76
CA ILE A 244 -15.43 5.75 1.76
C ILE A 244 -15.06 6.62 2.96
N ALA A 245 -14.96 6.03 4.15
CA ALA A 245 -14.66 6.77 5.36
C ALA A 245 -13.26 7.38 5.31
N SER A 246 -12.27 6.63 4.82
CA SER A 246 -10.90 7.08 4.66
C SER A 246 -10.77 8.21 3.64
N ILE A 247 -11.40 8.08 2.46
CA ILE A 247 -11.46 9.17 1.47
C ILE A 247 -12.14 10.41 2.06
N GLY A 248 -13.27 10.23 2.76
CA GLY A 248 -14.00 11.32 3.41
C GLY A 248 -13.15 12.06 4.44
N ALA A 249 -12.45 11.31 5.31
CA ALA A 249 -11.55 11.87 6.31
C ALA A 249 -10.37 12.60 5.69
N THR A 250 -9.74 12.02 4.65
CA THR A 250 -8.68 12.68 3.88
C THR A 250 -9.16 13.99 3.27
N ILE A 251 -10.34 14.03 2.65
CA ILE A 251 -10.92 15.26 2.09
C ILE A 251 -11.14 16.30 3.20
N ALA A 252 -11.69 15.88 4.34
CA ALA A 252 -11.93 16.77 5.47
C ALA A 252 -10.64 17.35 6.07
N VAL A 253 -9.61 16.51 6.27
CA VAL A 253 -8.30 16.93 6.79
C VAL A 253 -7.59 17.83 5.78
N ARG A 254 -7.59 17.47 4.49
CA ARG A 254 -7.04 18.34 3.43
C ARG A 254 -7.72 19.70 3.45
N TYR A 255 -9.05 19.74 3.53
CA TYR A 255 -9.80 20.99 3.61
C TYR A 255 -9.45 21.80 4.87
N ALA A 256 -9.26 21.16 6.02
CA ALA A 256 -8.87 21.81 7.27
C ALA A 256 -7.46 22.41 7.20
N ILE A 257 -6.52 21.72 6.56
CA ILE A 257 -5.14 22.19 6.35
C ILE A 257 -5.12 23.39 5.37
N GLU A 258 -5.90 23.32 4.29
CA GLU A 258 -5.89 24.35 3.25
C GLU A 258 -6.73 25.59 3.63
N LYS A 259 -7.79 25.42 4.41
CA LYS A 259 -8.78 26.47 4.75
C LYS A 259 -9.19 26.38 6.23
N PRO A 260 -8.27 26.63 7.18
CA PRO A 260 -8.50 26.41 8.61
C PRO A 260 -9.69 27.21 9.16
N ASP A 261 -9.80 28.50 8.82
CA ASP A 261 -10.90 29.35 9.31
C ASP A 261 -12.28 28.84 8.85
N LYS A 262 -12.39 28.50 7.57
CA LYS A 262 -13.64 27.97 7.00
C LYS A 262 -13.96 26.57 7.51
N ALA A 263 -12.94 25.77 7.82
CA ALA A 263 -13.13 24.46 8.44
C ALA A 263 -13.65 24.60 9.87
N TYR A 264 -13.09 25.52 10.65
CA TYR A 264 -13.54 25.83 12.01
C TYR A 264 -15.00 26.30 12.03
N GLU A 265 -15.38 27.23 11.13
CA GLU A 265 -16.77 27.69 11.02
C GLU A 265 -17.76 26.55 10.70
N LYS A 266 -17.39 25.65 9.78
CA LYS A 266 -18.22 24.48 9.45
C LYS A 266 -18.35 23.51 10.63
N ILE A 267 -17.26 23.24 11.35
CA ILE A 267 -17.26 22.38 12.53
C ILE A 267 -18.16 22.97 13.62
N LYS A 268 -18.00 24.28 13.90
CA LYS A 268 -18.83 25.00 14.88
C LYS A 268 -20.31 24.92 14.51
N THR A 269 -20.66 25.25 13.28
CA THR A 269 -22.05 25.22 12.79
C THR A 269 -22.65 23.81 12.88
N SER A 270 -21.88 22.78 12.51
CA SER A 270 -22.32 21.39 12.59
C SER A 270 -22.49 20.92 14.04
N GLY A 271 -21.59 21.34 14.94
CA GLY A 271 -21.68 21.09 16.38
C GLY A 271 -22.90 21.75 17.02
N ASP A 272 -23.20 22.99 16.63
CA ASP A 272 -24.38 23.72 17.10
C ASP A 272 -25.67 23.03 16.65
N LEU A 273 -25.71 22.53 15.41
CA LEU A 273 -26.83 21.73 14.90
C LEU A 273 -26.98 20.40 15.66
N LEU A 274 -25.88 19.67 15.88
CA LEU A 274 -25.91 18.41 16.61
C LEU A 274 -26.42 18.61 18.05
N LYS A 275 -25.94 19.66 18.72
CA LYS A 275 -26.40 20.03 20.07
C LYS A 275 -27.89 20.33 20.07
N LYS A 276 -28.40 21.07 19.07
CA LYS A 276 -29.83 21.34 18.90
C LYS A 276 -30.65 20.06 18.73
N TYR A 277 -30.17 19.11 17.93
CA TYR A 277 -30.87 17.83 17.74
C TYR A 277 -30.84 16.94 18.99
N ILE A 278 -29.71 16.88 19.70
CA ILE A 278 -29.60 16.12 20.95
C ILE A 278 -30.54 16.70 22.03
N LEU A 279 -30.61 18.03 22.15
CA LEU A 279 -31.52 18.69 23.09
C LEU A 279 -32.98 18.40 22.72
N LYS A 280 -33.34 18.54 21.44
CA LYS A 280 -34.69 18.20 20.97
C LYS A 280 -35.04 16.72 21.23
N ALA A 281 -34.10 15.80 21.07
CA ALA A 281 -34.32 14.38 21.36
C ALA A 281 -34.48 14.12 22.87
N LYS A 282 -33.77 14.87 23.73
CA LYS A 282 -33.96 14.82 25.19
C LYS A 282 -35.31 15.40 25.61
N ASP A 283 -35.76 16.50 25.00
CA ASP A 283 -37.05 17.09 25.29
C ASP A 283 -38.21 16.15 24.91
N ILE A 284 -38.08 15.44 23.77
CA ILE A 284 -39.04 14.38 23.37
C ILE A 284 -39.04 13.21 24.36
N ASN A 285 -37.89 12.84 24.94
CA ASN A 285 -37.80 11.79 25.96
C ASN A 285 -38.26 12.25 27.35
N LEU A 286 -38.33 13.56 27.62
CA LEU A 286 -38.87 14.14 28.86
C LEU A 286 -40.39 14.34 28.78
N GLU A 287 -40.94 14.59 27.59
CA GLU A 287 -42.39 14.57 27.35
C GLU A 287 -42.94 13.14 27.13
N GLY A 288 -42.05 12.20 26.82
CA GLY A 288 -42.33 10.78 26.61
C GLY A 288 -42.19 9.92 27.86
N ASP A 289 -42.51 10.45 29.05
CA ASP A 289 -42.98 9.60 30.16
C ASP A 289 -44.24 8.90 29.65
N LEU A 290 -44.02 7.74 29.03
CA LEU A 290 -45.04 6.79 28.62
C LEU A 290 -45.82 6.43 29.88
N LYS A 291 -46.94 7.14 30.06
CA LYS A 291 -48.11 6.62 30.75
C LYS A 291 -48.47 5.30 30.07
N TYR A 292 -47.87 4.22 30.57
CA TYR A 292 -48.51 2.92 30.51
C TYR A 292 -49.70 2.97 31.46
N GLU A 293 -50.82 3.52 30.97
CA GLU A 293 -52.14 3.29 31.55
C GLU A 293 -52.77 2.12 30.80
N TYR A 294 -52.75 0.97 31.50
CA TYR A 294 -53.47 -0.30 31.31
C TYR A 294 -53.02 -1.24 30.19
#